data_AF-R0FS73-F1
#
_entry.id   AF-R0FS73-F1
#
_cell.length_a   1.000
_cell.length_b   1.000
_cell.length_c   1.000
_cell.angle_alpha   90.00
_cell.angle_beta   90.00
_cell.angle_gamma   90.00
#
_symmetry.space_group_name_H-M   'P 1'
#
loop_
_entity.id
_entity.type
_entity.pdbx_description
1 polymer ?
#
loop_
_entity_poly.entity_id
_entity_poly.type
_entity_poly.pdbx_seq_one_letter_code
_entity_poly.pdbx_strand_id
1 'polypeptide(L)' 'MNITKTYAILYFVVILTNTLSNSNVLASSVIGTSKYVVCSIPCTRKYRDYECFHGCIADRYNDGGCVNGQCCCKM' A
#
# COMPACT_ATOMS: atom_id res chain seq x y z
N MET A 1 4.33 31.40 31.32
CA MET A 1 3.48 30.93 30.21
C MET A 1 4.28 30.92 28.90
N ASN A 2 5.32 30.09 28.83
CA ASN A 2 6.17 29.91 27.63
C ASN A 2 6.56 28.42 27.52
N ILE A 3 6.93 27.82 28.66
CA ILE A 3 7.20 26.38 28.81
C ILE A 3 5.99 25.53 28.37
N THR A 4 4.78 25.85 28.84
CA THR A 4 3.55 25.14 28.46
C THR A 4 3.25 25.24 26.95
N LYS A 5 3.61 26.37 26.34
CA LYS A 5 3.44 26.62 24.90
C LYS A 5 4.44 25.81 24.08
N THR A 6 5.69 25.71 24.54
CA THR A 6 6.73 24.85 23.93
C THR A 6 6.35 23.37 24.03
N TYR A 7 5.83 22.91 25.17
CA TYR A 7 5.37 21.53 25.33
C TYR A 7 4.21 21.19 24.41
N ALA A 8 3.24 22.10 24.25
CA ALA A 8 2.14 21.91 23.31
C ALA A 8 2.64 21.80 21.86
N ILE A 9 3.59 22.65 21.45
CA ILE A 9 4.18 22.60 20.10
C ILE A 9 4.89 21.26 19.86
N LEU A 10 5.71 20.80 20.82
CA LEU A 10 6.40 19.51 20.70
C LEU A 10 5.42 18.34 20.62
N TYR A 11 4.35 18.37 21.41
CA TYR A 11 3.29 17.35 21.38
C TYR A 11 2.58 17.30 20.03
N PHE A 12 2.22 18.47 19.46
CA PHE A 12 1.63 18.54 18.12
C PHE A 12 2.57 18.02 17.03
N VAL A 13 3.86 18.35 17.10
CA VAL A 13 4.87 17.86 16.14
C VAL A 13 4.98 16.34 16.19
N VAL A 14 4.98 15.74 17.38
CA VAL A 14 5.03 14.28 17.55
C VAL A 14 3.77 13.62 16.97
N ILE A 15 2.58 14.17 17.18
CA ILE A 15 1.35 13.60 16.60
C ILE A 15 1.38 13.70 15.07
N LEU A 16 1.83 14.84 14.52
CA LEU A 16 1.86 15.09 13.08
C LEU A 16 2.82 14.13 12.36
N THR A 17 4.00 13.86 12.93
CA THR A 17 4.98 12.93 12.34
C THR A 17 4.52 11.47 12.39
N ASN A 18 3.80 11.07 13.45
CA ASN A 18 3.15 9.76 13.53
C ASN A 18 2.01 9.62 12.53
N THR A 19 1.28 10.71 12.24
CA THR A 19 0.20 10.71 11.24
C THR A 19 0.79 10.63 9.82
N LEU A 20 1.80 11.44 9.49
CA LEU A 20 2.47 11.40 8.17
C LEU A 20 3.14 10.04 7.89
N SER A 21 3.76 9.41 8.89
CA SER A 21 4.40 8.10 8.73
C SER A 21 3.39 6.96 8.55
N ASN A 22 2.13 7.17 8.94
CA ASN A 22 1.04 6.21 8.79
C ASN A 22 0.06 6.57 7.67
N SER A 23 0.26 7.65 6.91
CA SER A 23 -0.61 8.01 5.77
C SER A 23 -0.39 7.14 4.52
N ASN A 24 0.43 6.09 4.58
CA ASN A 24 0.51 5.08 3.51
C ASN A 24 -0.58 4.01 3.60
N VAL A 25 -1.65 4.24 4.39
CA VAL A 25 -2.90 3.46 4.25
C VAL A 25 -3.68 4.01 3.05
N LEU A 26 -3.59 3.25 1.95
CA LEU A 26 -4.60 3.14 0.91
C LEU A 26 -5.21 4.47 0.41
N ALA A 27 -4.45 5.20 -0.39
CA ALA A 27 -5.01 5.68 -1.64
C ALA A 27 -4.58 4.68 -2.73
N SER A 28 -5.17 3.48 -2.71
CA SER A 28 -5.16 2.64 -3.91
C SER A 28 -5.91 3.43 -4.96
N SER A 29 -5.15 4.06 -5.85
CA SER A 29 -5.67 4.84 -6.95
C SER A 29 -6.67 3.97 -7.70
N VAL A 30 -7.95 4.34 -7.66
CA VAL A 30 -8.99 3.94 -8.61
C VAL A 30 -8.68 4.59 -9.98
N ILE A 31 -7.43 4.46 -10.43
CA ILE A 31 -6.90 5.10 -11.62
C ILE A 31 -5.91 4.09 -12.23
N GLY A 32 -6.45 3.08 -12.91
CA GLY A 32 -5.64 2.26 -13.81
C GLY A 32 -6.10 0.84 -14.13
N THR A 33 -7.10 0.26 -13.47
CA THR A 33 -7.35 -1.18 -13.59
C THR A 33 -8.82 -1.59 -13.69
N SER A 34 -9.47 -1.30 -14.81
CA SER A 34 -10.70 -2.01 -15.18
C SER A 34 -10.49 -3.52 -15.47
N LYS A 35 -9.26 -4.02 -15.33
CA LYS A 35 -8.88 -5.42 -15.56
C LYS A 35 -8.46 -6.18 -14.30
N TYR A 36 -8.10 -5.51 -13.21
CA TYR A 36 -7.58 -6.18 -12.00
C TYR A 36 -8.62 -6.08 -10.89
N VAL A 37 -8.96 -7.23 -10.29
CA VAL A 37 -10.07 -7.39 -9.34
C VAL A 37 -9.60 -7.27 -7.89
N VAL A 38 -8.40 -7.77 -7.59
CA VAL A 38 -7.82 -7.77 -6.23
C VAL A 38 -6.33 -7.50 -6.31
N CYS A 39 -5.83 -6.59 -5.47
CA CYS A 39 -4.40 -6.40 -5.18
C CYS A 39 -4.18 -6.54 -3.68
N SER A 40 -3.19 -7.33 -3.25
CA SER A 40 -3.04 -7.65 -1.82
C SER A 40 -1.60 -7.93 -1.39
N ILE A 41 -0.90 -8.81 -2.12
CA ILE A 41 0.44 -9.25 -1.73
C ILE A 41 1.48 -8.25 -2.23
N PRO A 42 2.41 -7.74 -1.41
CA PRO A 42 3.49 -6.89 -1.90
C PRO A 42 4.45 -7.69 -2.79
N CYS A 43 4.73 -7.19 -3.99
CA CYS A 43 5.78 -7.75 -4.84
C CYS A 43 7.13 -7.08 -4.53
N THR A 44 8.19 -7.89 -4.47
CA THR A 44 9.56 -7.46 -4.17
C THR A 44 10.49 -7.87 -5.31
N ARG A 45 11.78 -7.48 -5.27
CA ARG A 45 12.76 -7.94 -6.27
C ARG A 45 12.86 -9.47 -6.39
N LYS A 46 12.51 -10.20 -5.32
CA LYS A 46 12.48 -11.67 -5.25
C LYS A 46 11.09 -12.25 -5.53
N TYR A 47 10.03 -11.46 -5.40
CA TYR A 47 8.64 -11.86 -5.57
C TYR A 47 8.02 -10.97 -6.65
N ARG A 48 8.12 -11.38 -7.92
CA ARG A 48 7.79 -10.56 -9.09
C ARG A 48 6.51 -11.08 -9.76
N ASP A 49 6.36 -10.77 -11.03
CA ASP A 49 5.21 -11.14 -11.84
C ASP A 49 4.94 -12.64 -11.86
N TYR A 50 5.97 -13.48 -11.88
CA TYR A 50 5.81 -14.94 -11.92
C TYR A 50 5.11 -15.48 -10.68
N GLU A 51 5.57 -15.08 -9.50
CA GLU A 51 4.97 -15.52 -8.24
C GLU A 51 3.56 -14.93 -8.06
N CYS A 52 3.36 -13.67 -8.45
CA CYS A 52 2.03 -13.06 -8.48
C CYS A 52 1.08 -13.83 -9.40
N PHE A 53 1.52 -14.16 -10.62
CA PHE A 53 0.74 -14.91 -11.59
C PHE A 53 0.34 -16.27 -11.02
N HIS A 54 1.30 -17.05 -10.52
CA HIS A 54 1.01 -18.37 -9.96
C HIS A 54 0.09 -18.32 -8.73
N GLY A 55 0.24 -17.32 -7.85
CA GLY A 55 -0.67 -17.10 -6.72
C GLY A 55 -2.09 -16.77 -7.19
N CYS A 56 -2.22 -15.87 -8.17
CA CYS A 56 -3.51 -15.52 -8.75
C CYS A 56 -4.20 -16.72 -9.42
N ILE A 57 -3.47 -17.54 -10.19
CA ILE A 57 -4.02 -18.76 -10.79
C ILE A 57 -4.48 -19.75 -9.71
N ALA A 58 -3.71 -19.92 -8.62
CA ALA A 58 -4.09 -20.77 -7.49
C ALA A 58 -5.39 -20.28 -6.80
N ASP A 59 -5.58 -18.95 -6.74
CA ASP A 59 -6.77 -18.29 -6.21
C ASP A 59 -7.93 -18.19 -7.23
N ARG A 60 -7.84 -18.91 -8.37
CA ARG A 60 -8.85 -18.98 -9.45
C ARG A 60 -9.06 -17.71 -10.27
N TYR A 61 -8.03 -16.88 -10.37
CA TYR A 61 -7.94 -15.80 -11.34
C TYR A 61 -7.32 -16.30 -12.66
N ASN A 62 -7.51 -15.56 -13.75
CA ASN A 62 -7.01 -15.93 -15.08
C ASN A 62 -5.63 -15.33 -15.39
N ASP A 63 -5.26 -14.25 -14.71
CA ASP A 63 -3.97 -13.59 -14.86
C ASP A 63 -3.59 -12.84 -13.57
N GLY A 64 -2.32 -12.47 -13.44
CA GLY A 64 -1.79 -11.78 -12.27
C GLY A 64 -0.42 -11.18 -12.54
N GLY A 65 -0.14 -10.02 -11.95
CA GLY A 65 1.15 -9.36 -12.12
C GLY A 65 1.43 -8.31 -11.04
N CYS A 66 2.69 -7.91 -10.93
CA CYS A 66 3.18 -6.88 -10.03
C CYS A 66 2.87 -5.50 -10.61
N VAL A 67 1.91 -4.81 -9.99
CA VAL A 67 1.50 -3.46 -10.35
C VAL A 67 1.75 -2.55 -9.15
N ASN A 68 2.55 -1.49 -9.35
CA ASN A 68 2.87 -0.51 -8.29
C ASN A 68 3.38 -1.14 -6.96
N GLY A 69 4.16 -2.23 -7.04
CA GLY A 69 4.70 -2.90 -5.85
C GLY A 69 3.70 -3.81 -5.14
N GLN A 70 2.53 -4.08 -5.73
CA GLN A 70 1.58 -5.10 -5.27
C GLN A 70 1.24 -6.10 -6.38
N CYS A 71 1.13 -7.38 -6.04
CA CYS A 71 0.51 -8.38 -6.89
C CYS A 71 -0.97 -8.06 -7.03
N CYS A 72 -1.40 -7.88 -8.28
CA CYS A 72 -2.76 -7.66 -8.66
C CYS A 72 -3.24 -8.80 -9.56
N CYS A 73 -4.36 -9.41 -9.21
CA CYS A 73 -5.01 -10.50 -9.95
C CYS A 73 -6.13 -9.99 -10.86
N LYS A 74 -6.35 -10.68 -11.97
CA LYS A 74 -7.38 -10.39 -12.96
C LYS A 74 -8.27 -11.61 -13.17
N MET A 75 -9.58 -11.38 -13.26
CA MET A 75 -10.50 -12.36 -13.84
C MET A 75 -10.32 -12.45 -15.35
#